data_AF-A0A2G6JVG7-F1
#
_entry.id   AF-A0A2G6JVG7-F1
#
_cell.length_a   1.000
_cell.length_b   1.000
_cell.length_c   1.000
_cell.angle_alpha   90.00
_cell.angle_beta   90.00
_cell.angle_gamma   90.00
#
_symmetry.space_group_name_H-M   'P 1'
#
loop_
_entity.id
_entity.type
_entity.pdbx_description
1 polymer ?
#
loop_
_entity_poly.entity_id
_entity_poly.type
_entity_poly.pdbx_seq_one_letter_code
_entity_poly.pdbx_strand_id
1 'polypeptide(L)'
;MPPTGRPPPAGGTVAASGRVALGAAVVATILLLVQVPLDKRLRGEAAPNGIVSFELAGNADSAGAVLDQWAADGVVSTAKAMMLIDLVYPVVYAAALVLALRWAVARAGYPRWLRGATLVPAAAAVLDYVENIGLIRQLWGRQAGEGWAAVAFVAAAGKFALIGVAIAGVLALAVLSRVPRRRRPG
;
A
#
# COMPACT_ATOMS: atom_id res chain seq x y z
N MET A 1 -24.31 28.40 36.72
CA MET A 1 -24.20 27.18 35.89
C MET A 1 -23.77 27.59 34.49
N PRO A 2 -22.64 27.11 33.96
CA PRO A 2 -22.27 27.36 32.57
C PRO A 2 -23.12 26.47 31.64
N PRO A 3 -23.49 26.95 30.43
CA PRO A 3 -24.28 26.17 29.49
C PRO A 3 -23.46 25.00 28.94
N THR A 4 -24.04 23.80 29.00
CA THR A 4 -23.52 22.57 28.42
C THR A 4 -23.30 22.77 26.92
N GLY A 5 -22.03 22.86 26.51
CA GLY A 5 -21.64 22.97 25.10
C GLY A 5 -22.16 21.78 24.31
N ARG A 6 -23.04 22.05 23.34
CA ARG A 6 -23.48 21.08 22.34
C ARG A 6 -22.23 20.60 21.61
N PRO A 7 -21.95 19.28 21.51
CA PRO A 7 -20.81 18.81 20.75
C PRO A 7 -20.91 19.33 19.31
N PRO A 8 -19.79 19.74 18.69
CA PRO A 8 -19.81 20.26 17.33
C PRO A 8 -20.46 19.23 16.39
N PRO A 9 -21.21 19.67 15.36
CA PRO A 9 -21.87 18.76 14.44
C PRO A 9 -20.81 17.85 13.81
N ALA A 10 -21.03 16.54 13.89
CA ALA A 10 -20.11 15.49 13.43
C ALA A 10 -19.62 15.67 11.98
N GLY A 11 -20.31 16.48 11.17
CA GLY A 11 -19.93 16.82 9.80
C GLY A 11 -18.58 17.56 9.66
N GLY A 12 -18.20 18.41 10.62
CA GLY A 12 -16.95 19.18 10.54
C GLY A 12 -15.69 18.31 10.62
N THR A 13 -15.69 17.35 11.55
CA THR A 13 -14.57 16.40 11.76
C THR A 13 -14.44 15.40 10.61
N VAL A 14 -15.56 14.97 10.02
CA VAL A 14 -15.56 14.08 8.84
C VAL A 14 -15.03 14.81 7.60
N ALA A 15 -15.39 16.08 7.39
CA ALA A 15 -14.86 16.85 6.26
C ALA A 15 -13.35 17.14 6.40
N ALA A 16 -12.87 17.42 7.62
CA ALA A 16 -11.44 17.61 7.87
C ALA A 16 -10.63 16.32 7.62
N SER A 17 -11.08 15.17 8.15
CA SER A 17 -10.41 13.88 7.93
C SER A 17 -10.38 13.46 6.46
N GLY A 18 -11.42 13.78 5.68
CA GLY A 18 -11.43 13.53 4.24
C GLY A 18 -10.37 14.33 3.47
N ARG A 19 -10.14 15.60 3.84
CA ARG A 19 -9.08 16.43 3.24
C ARG A 19 -7.68 15.89 3.55
N VAL A 20 -7.45 15.44 4.78
CA VAL A 20 -6.17 14.82 5.17
C VAL A 20 -5.95 13.50 4.43
N ALA A 21 -6.99 12.65 4.32
CA ALA A 21 -6.93 11.42 3.54
C ALA A 21 -6.58 11.70 2.07
N LEU A 22 -7.20 12.71 1.46
CA LEU A 22 -6.89 13.13 0.09
C LEU A 22 -5.44 13.62 -0.05
N GLY A 23 -4.98 14.46 0.88
CA GLY A 23 -3.59 14.92 0.89
C GLY A 23 -2.59 13.77 0.96
N ALA A 24 -2.80 12.80 1.86
CA ALA A 24 -1.97 11.60 1.96
C ALA A 24 -2.02 10.76 0.68
N ALA A 25 -3.19 10.60 0.06
CA ALA A 25 -3.34 9.88 -1.21
C ALA A 25 -2.62 10.58 -2.37
N VAL A 26 -2.62 11.92 -2.42
CA VAL A 26 -1.87 12.69 -3.41
C VAL A 26 -0.37 12.46 -3.23
N VAL A 27 0.15 12.51 -1.99
CA VAL A 27 1.57 12.22 -1.73
C VAL A 27 1.92 10.78 -2.13
N ALA A 28 1.09 9.80 -1.77
CA ALA A 28 1.28 8.41 -2.19
C ALA A 28 1.32 8.27 -3.72
N THR A 29 0.41 8.97 -4.42
CA THR A 29 0.36 8.98 -5.89
C THR A 29 1.60 9.60 -6.50
N ILE A 30 2.09 10.72 -5.97
CA ILE A 30 3.32 11.35 -6.43
C ILE A 30 4.51 10.40 -6.27
N LEU A 31 4.65 9.74 -5.12
CA LEU A 31 5.71 8.76 -4.89
C LEU A 31 5.63 7.60 -5.89
N LEU A 32 4.42 7.08 -6.14
CA LEU A 32 4.21 6.04 -7.15
C LEU A 32 4.64 6.51 -8.56
N LEU A 33 4.28 7.75 -8.94
CA LEU A 33 4.66 8.31 -10.23
C LEU A 33 6.18 8.52 -10.38
N VAL A 34 6.90 8.80 -9.29
CA VAL A 34 8.37 8.88 -9.28
C VAL A 34 9.00 7.50 -9.54
N GLN A 35 8.37 6.42 -9.08
CA GLN A 35 8.86 5.05 -9.31
C GLN A 35 8.68 4.58 -10.76
N VAL A 36 7.61 4.98 -11.46
CA VAL A 36 7.30 4.53 -12.84
C VAL A 36 8.49 4.56 -13.81
N PRO A 37 9.24 5.67 -13.97
CA PRO A 37 10.39 5.70 -14.88
C PRO A 37 11.55 4.82 -14.44
N LEU A 38 11.72 4.59 -13.13
CA LEU A 38 12.73 3.67 -12.60
C LEU A 38 12.32 2.23 -12.90
N ASP A 39 11.06 1.88 -12.64
CA ASP A 39 10.53 0.52 -12.86
C ASP A 39 10.64 0.13 -14.33
N LYS A 40 10.33 1.07 -15.23
CA LYS A 40 10.43 0.83 -16.68
C LYS A 40 11.84 0.42 -17.10
N ARG A 41 12.89 0.92 -16.44
CA ARG A 41 14.29 0.52 -16.72
C ARG A 41 14.63 -0.87 -16.19
N LEU A 42 13.88 -1.37 -15.21
CA LEU A 42 14.06 -2.70 -14.64
C LEU A 42 13.35 -3.78 -15.46
N ARG A 43 12.61 -3.41 -16.50
CA ARG A 43 11.85 -4.36 -17.31
C ARG A 43 12.73 -5.05 -18.34
N GLY A 44 12.58 -6.36 -18.44
CA GLY A 44 13.17 -7.18 -19.50
C GLY A 44 12.58 -8.59 -19.52
N GLU A 45 13.29 -9.53 -20.12
CA GLU A 45 12.80 -10.90 -20.33
C GLU A 45 12.57 -11.66 -19.02
N ALA A 46 13.52 -11.62 -18.08
CA ALA A 46 13.40 -12.22 -16.76
C ALA A 46 12.54 -11.38 -15.81
N ALA A 47 12.44 -10.07 -16.05
CA ALA A 47 11.68 -9.12 -15.22
C ALA A 47 10.61 -8.34 -16.01
N PRO A 48 9.59 -8.98 -16.60
CA PRO A 48 8.65 -8.30 -17.50
C PRO A 48 7.85 -7.18 -16.81
N ASN A 49 7.64 -7.29 -15.50
CA ASN A 49 6.97 -6.32 -14.66
C ASN A 49 7.93 -5.54 -13.75
N GLY A 50 9.21 -5.47 -14.11
CA GLY A 50 10.21 -4.70 -13.37
C GLY A 50 10.36 -5.22 -11.94
N ILE A 51 10.29 -4.32 -10.96
CA ILE A 51 10.50 -4.66 -9.54
C ILE A 51 9.53 -5.76 -9.08
N VAL A 52 8.26 -5.72 -9.51
CA VAL A 52 7.22 -6.69 -9.13
C VAL A 52 7.60 -8.13 -9.55
N SER A 53 8.37 -8.28 -10.63
CA SER A 53 8.86 -9.62 -11.04
C SER A 53 9.86 -10.19 -10.02
N PHE A 54 10.64 -9.32 -9.37
CA PHE A 54 11.56 -9.70 -8.30
C PHE A 54 10.81 -9.99 -7.00
N GLU A 55 9.82 -9.16 -6.64
CA GLU A 55 8.95 -9.38 -5.48
C GLU A 55 8.25 -10.74 -5.54
N LEU A 56 7.80 -11.13 -6.74
CA LEU A 56 7.01 -12.33 -6.99
C LEU A 56 7.83 -13.51 -7.54
N ALA A 57 9.16 -13.44 -7.51
CA ALA A 57 10.02 -14.49 -8.05
C ALA A 57 9.86 -15.84 -7.30
N GLY A 58 9.68 -15.80 -5.98
CA GLY A 58 9.29 -16.95 -5.15
C GLY A 58 10.34 -18.04 -4.91
N ASN A 59 11.36 -18.15 -5.75
CA ASN A 59 12.47 -19.11 -5.62
C ASN A 59 13.80 -18.48 -6.07
N ALA A 60 14.91 -19.12 -5.71
CA ALA A 60 16.25 -18.64 -5.99
C ALA A 60 16.55 -18.51 -7.50
N ASP A 61 16.08 -19.45 -8.32
CA ASP A 61 16.37 -19.47 -9.76
C ASP A 61 15.73 -18.26 -10.47
N SER A 62 14.45 -18.01 -10.17
CA SER A 62 13.69 -16.90 -10.76
C SER A 62 14.23 -15.55 -10.27
N ALA A 63 14.55 -15.45 -8.98
CA ALA A 63 15.14 -14.24 -8.40
C ALA A 63 16.56 -13.99 -8.96
N GLY A 64 17.34 -15.05 -9.17
CA GLY A 64 18.66 -15.02 -9.77
C GLY A 64 18.61 -14.50 -11.20
N ALA A 65 17.70 -15.03 -12.02
CA ALA A 65 17.50 -14.57 -13.39
C ALA A 65 17.21 -13.06 -13.47
N VAL A 66 16.38 -12.53 -12.56
CA VAL A 66 16.11 -11.08 -12.48
C VAL A 66 17.38 -10.29 -12.10
N LEU A 67 18.11 -10.74 -11.09
CA LEU A 67 19.34 -10.08 -10.65
C LEU A 67 20.44 -10.09 -11.72
N ASP A 68 20.59 -11.22 -12.43
CA ASP A 68 21.56 -11.38 -13.51
C ASP A 68 21.19 -10.50 -14.71
N GLN A 69 19.91 -10.44 -15.06
CA GLN A 69 19.44 -9.53 -16.11
C GLN A 69 19.73 -8.07 -15.73
N TRP A 70 19.38 -7.63 -14.51
CA TRP A 70 19.66 -6.26 -14.09
C TRP A 70 21.15 -5.93 -14.02
N ALA A 71 21.98 -6.93 -13.74
CA ALA A 71 23.44 -6.80 -13.80
C ALA A 71 23.92 -6.63 -15.24
N ALA A 72 23.45 -7.46 -16.17
CA ALA A 72 23.79 -7.39 -17.59
C ALA A 72 23.32 -6.07 -18.23
N ASP A 73 22.13 -5.61 -17.87
CA ASP A 73 21.53 -4.36 -18.37
C ASP A 73 22.17 -3.10 -17.73
N GLY A 74 23.02 -3.26 -16.72
CA GLY A 74 23.66 -2.14 -16.02
C GLY A 74 22.72 -1.31 -15.15
N VAL A 75 21.56 -1.86 -14.75
CA VAL A 75 20.49 -1.15 -14.02
C VAL A 75 20.45 -1.46 -12.51
N VAL A 76 21.44 -2.16 -11.96
CA VAL A 76 21.51 -2.49 -10.52
C VAL A 76 21.42 -1.25 -9.62
N SER A 77 22.03 -0.12 -10.01
CA SER A 77 21.92 1.14 -9.26
C SER A 77 20.49 1.69 -9.26
N THR A 78 19.75 1.50 -10.35
CA THR A 78 18.33 1.86 -10.47
C THR A 78 17.48 0.98 -9.57
N ALA A 79 17.73 -0.33 -9.54
CA ALA A 79 17.04 -1.26 -8.65
C ALA A 79 17.28 -0.89 -7.18
N LYS A 80 18.51 -0.54 -6.81
CA LYS A 80 18.83 -0.09 -5.45
C LYS A 80 18.15 1.22 -5.09
N ALA A 81 18.10 2.18 -6.01
CA ALA A 81 17.37 3.44 -5.81
C ALA A 81 15.87 3.20 -5.62
N MET A 82 15.28 2.27 -6.37
CA MET A 82 13.88 1.86 -6.18
C MET A 82 13.64 1.35 -4.76
N MET A 83 14.48 0.44 -4.27
CA MET A 83 14.34 -0.11 -2.91
C MET A 83 14.41 0.95 -1.81
N LEU A 84 15.17 2.02 -2.00
CA LEU A 84 15.19 3.14 -1.03
C LEU A 84 13.86 3.89 -1.00
N ILE A 85 13.20 4.06 -2.14
CA ILE A 85 11.88 4.68 -2.21
C ILE A 85 10.85 3.76 -1.54
N ASP A 86 10.96 2.45 -1.73
CA ASP A 86 10.08 1.44 -1.12
C ASP A 86 10.26 1.28 0.40
N LEU A 87 11.28 1.89 1.01
CA LEU A 87 11.32 2.03 2.47
C LEU A 87 10.37 3.12 3.01
N VAL A 88 10.05 4.12 2.19
CA VAL A 88 9.20 5.26 2.58
C VAL A 88 7.75 5.03 2.14
N TYR A 89 7.56 4.43 0.97
CA TYR A 89 6.25 4.22 0.36
C TYR A 89 5.23 3.51 1.28
N PRO A 90 5.59 2.47 2.06
CA PRO A 90 4.65 1.75 2.92
C PRO A 90 3.98 2.60 3.98
N VAL A 91 4.73 3.49 4.64
CA VAL A 91 4.17 4.43 5.61
C VAL A 91 3.13 5.33 4.95
N VAL A 92 3.46 5.85 3.77
CA VAL A 92 2.65 6.85 3.08
C VAL A 92 1.36 6.23 2.55
N TYR A 93 1.41 5.09 1.85
CA TYR A 93 0.18 4.46 1.35
C TYR A 93 -0.68 3.91 2.50
N ALA A 94 -0.08 3.36 3.56
CA ALA A 94 -0.85 2.86 4.69
C ALA A 94 -1.57 4.01 5.39
N ALA A 95 -0.90 5.15 5.63
CA ALA A 95 -1.53 6.34 6.18
C ALA A 95 -2.70 6.81 5.30
N ALA A 96 -2.50 6.88 3.97
CA ALA A 96 -3.55 7.27 3.03
C ALA A 96 -4.77 6.34 3.11
N LEU A 97 -4.57 5.02 3.05
CA LEU A 97 -5.64 4.02 3.07
C LEU A 97 -6.34 3.93 4.44
N VAL A 98 -5.60 4.01 5.55
CA VAL A 98 -6.16 4.05 6.91
C VAL A 98 -7.09 5.25 7.05
N LEU A 99 -6.62 6.44 6.66
CA LEU A 99 -7.40 7.67 6.75
C LEU A 99 -8.62 7.64 5.81
N ALA A 100 -8.46 7.12 4.60
CA ALA A 100 -9.55 6.95 3.64
C ALA A 100 -10.63 5.99 4.16
N LEU A 101 -10.26 4.84 4.72
CA LEU A 101 -11.21 3.90 5.33
C LEU A 101 -11.90 4.50 6.55
N ARG A 102 -11.17 5.19 7.44
CA ARG A 102 -11.77 5.85 8.61
C ARG A 102 -12.78 6.92 8.18
N TRP A 103 -12.44 7.72 7.18
CA TRP A 103 -13.34 8.69 6.59
C TRP A 103 -14.58 8.04 5.98
N ALA A 104 -14.40 6.97 5.18
CA ALA A 104 -15.49 6.28 4.52
C ALA A 104 -16.45 5.61 5.51
N VAL A 105 -15.92 4.92 6.53
CA VAL A 105 -16.71 4.32 7.62
C VAL A 105 -17.51 5.38 8.38
N ALA A 106 -16.86 6.50 8.74
CA ALA A 106 -17.52 7.59 9.46
C ALA A 106 -18.63 8.23 8.62
N ARG A 107 -18.36 8.51 7.33
CA ARG A 107 -19.33 9.08 6.41
C ARG A 107 -20.52 8.16 6.16
N ALA A 108 -20.27 6.86 6.04
CA ALA A 108 -21.30 5.87 5.82
C ALA A 108 -22.05 5.47 7.11
N GLY A 109 -21.68 5.99 8.28
CA GLY A 109 -22.40 5.78 9.54
C GLY A 109 -22.49 4.31 9.98
N TYR A 110 -21.49 3.50 9.66
CA TYR A 110 -21.44 2.07 9.99
C TYR A 110 -20.95 1.82 11.45
N PRO A 111 -21.24 0.63 12.02
CA PRO A 111 -20.95 0.31 13.42
C PRO A 111 -19.45 0.30 13.73
N ARG A 112 -19.13 0.48 15.02
CA ARG A 112 -17.76 0.69 15.50
C ARG A 112 -16.79 -0.45 15.17
N TRP A 113 -17.28 -1.69 15.02
CA TRP A 113 -16.43 -2.86 14.73
C TRP A 113 -15.76 -2.78 13.35
N LEU A 114 -16.36 -2.09 12.36
CA LEU A 114 -15.70 -1.81 11.07
C LEU A 114 -14.45 -0.93 11.22
N ARG A 115 -14.22 -0.28 12.37
CA ARG A 115 -12.96 0.42 12.62
C ARG A 115 -11.77 -0.53 12.68
N GLY A 116 -11.97 -1.79 13.08
CA GLY A 116 -10.90 -2.79 13.03
C GLY A 116 -10.36 -2.98 11.61
N ALA A 117 -11.23 -2.93 10.60
CA ALA A 117 -10.84 -3.03 9.19
C ALA A 117 -9.91 -1.88 8.74
N THR A 118 -9.88 -0.75 9.47
CA THR A 118 -8.96 0.36 9.17
C THR A 118 -7.51 0.03 9.49
N LEU A 119 -7.22 -1.09 10.19
CA LEU A 119 -5.87 -1.56 10.47
C LEU A 119 -5.30 -2.45 9.34
N VAL A 120 -6.14 -2.89 8.41
CA VAL A 120 -5.72 -3.74 7.26
C VAL A 120 -4.57 -3.11 6.46
N PRO A 121 -4.58 -1.81 6.12
CA PRO A 121 -3.46 -1.22 5.38
C PRO A 121 -2.17 -1.15 6.20
N ALA A 122 -2.26 -1.04 7.53
CA ALA A 122 -1.07 -1.07 8.38
C ALA A 122 -0.44 -2.47 8.41
N ALA A 123 -1.25 -3.53 8.41
CA ALA A 123 -0.75 -4.89 8.26
C ALA A 123 -0.09 -5.11 6.88
N ALA A 124 -0.65 -4.54 5.81
CA ALA A 124 -0.04 -4.57 4.49
C ALA A 124 1.35 -3.91 4.49
N ALA A 125 1.50 -2.74 5.12
CA ALA A 125 2.80 -2.07 5.22
C ALA A 125 3.84 -2.87 6.02
N VAL A 126 3.42 -3.62 7.05
CA VAL A 126 4.33 -4.54 7.76
C VAL A 126 4.82 -5.64 6.83
N LEU A 127 3.94 -6.25 6.03
CA LEU A 127 4.34 -7.25 5.05
C LEU A 127 5.27 -6.65 3.99
N ASP A 128 5.00 -5.42 3.55
CA ASP A 128 5.87 -4.66 2.64
C ASP A 128 7.30 -4.54 3.20
N TYR A 129 7.46 -4.20 4.48
CA TYR A 129 8.79 -4.14 5.08
C TYR A 129 9.47 -5.51 5.17
N VAL A 130 8.72 -6.58 5.47
CA VAL A 130 9.26 -7.95 5.50
C VAL A 130 9.76 -8.36 4.12
N GLU A 131 8.99 -8.05 3.08
CA GLU A 131 9.38 -8.32 1.71
C GLU A 131 10.61 -7.50 1.30
N ASN A 132 10.60 -6.18 1.52
CA ASN A 132 11.74 -5.32 1.23
C ASN A 132 13.04 -5.79 1.88
N ILE A 133 12.98 -6.32 3.11
CA ILE A 133 14.16 -6.93 3.77
C ILE A 133 14.68 -8.11 2.94
N GLY A 134 13.81 -9.02 2.51
CA GLY A 134 14.18 -10.16 1.68
C GLY A 134 14.78 -9.77 0.34
N LEU A 135 14.22 -8.74 -0.31
CA LEU A 135 14.73 -8.23 -1.59
C LEU A 135 16.07 -7.52 -1.43
N ILE A 136 16.21 -6.64 -0.44
CA ILE A 136 17.45 -5.90 -0.17
C ILE A 136 18.60 -6.87 0.12
N ARG A 137 18.37 -7.93 0.91
CA ARG A 137 19.42 -8.94 1.19
C ARG A 137 19.94 -9.58 -0.08
N GLN A 138 19.05 -9.94 -1.00
CA GLN A 138 19.43 -10.57 -2.27
C GLN A 138 20.10 -9.57 -3.23
N LEU A 139 19.54 -8.36 -3.36
CA LEU A 139 20.03 -7.33 -4.26
C LEU A 139 21.40 -6.77 -3.87
N TRP A 140 21.62 -6.48 -2.58
CA TRP A 140 22.93 -6.01 -2.10
C TRP A 140 23.95 -7.14 -2.01
N GLY A 141 23.52 -8.34 -1.63
CA GLY A 141 24.36 -9.53 -1.64
C GLY A 141 24.73 -10.01 -3.05
N ARG A 142 24.02 -9.52 -4.09
CA ARG A 142 24.13 -9.98 -5.48
C ARG A 142 24.01 -11.50 -5.61
N GLN A 143 23.16 -12.08 -4.77
CA GLN A 143 22.97 -13.52 -4.70
C GLN A 143 21.52 -13.80 -4.32
N ALA A 144 20.82 -14.53 -5.18
CA ALA A 144 19.50 -15.04 -4.87
C ALA A 144 19.59 -16.18 -3.85
N GLY A 145 18.62 -16.23 -2.94
CA GLY A 145 18.58 -17.27 -1.91
C GLY A 145 17.16 -17.75 -1.69
N GLU A 146 16.97 -19.06 -1.67
CA GLU A 146 15.65 -19.71 -1.65
C GLU A 146 14.75 -19.19 -0.52
N GLY A 147 15.29 -19.12 0.70
CA GLY A 147 14.55 -18.63 1.86
C GLY A 147 14.14 -17.16 1.73
N TRP A 148 15.01 -16.30 1.20
CA TRP A 148 14.70 -14.87 1.04
C TRP A 148 13.72 -14.61 -0.10
N ALA A 149 13.83 -15.35 -1.21
CA ALA A 149 12.90 -15.28 -2.32
C ALA A 149 11.49 -15.74 -1.89
N ALA A 150 11.39 -16.83 -1.13
CA ALA A 150 10.11 -17.31 -0.60
C ALA A 150 9.48 -16.32 0.40
N VAL A 151 10.29 -15.77 1.33
CA VAL A 151 9.82 -14.75 2.29
C VAL A 151 9.30 -13.51 1.56
N ALA A 152 10.06 -13.00 0.58
CA ALA A 152 9.65 -11.86 -0.22
C ALA A 152 8.33 -12.13 -0.97
N PHE A 153 8.20 -13.29 -1.61
CA PHE A 153 6.99 -13.67 -2.33
C PHE A 153 5.75 -13.75 -1.43
N VAL A 154 5.83 -14.46 -0.30
CA VAL A 154 4.68 -14.61 0.60
C VAL A 154 4.25 -13.26 1.16
N ALA A 155 5.22 -12.43 1.53
CA ALA A 155 4.95 -11.09 2.04
C ALA A 155 4.39 -10.16 0.94
N ALA A 156 4.91 -10.20 -0.29
CA ALA A 156 4.36 -9.46 -1.43
C ALA A 156 2.94 -9.90 -1.80
N ALA A 157 2.69 -11.21 -1.91
CA ALA A 157 1.35 -11.72 -2.20
C ALA A 157 0.35 -11.27 -1.11
N GLY A 158 0.75 -11.36 0.16
CA GLY A 158 -0.04 -10.87 1.29
C GLY A 158 -0.26 -9.36 1.25
N LYS A 159 0.78 -8.55 0.99
CA LYS A 159 0.69 -7.08 0.93
C LYS A 159 -0.29 -6.65 -0.16
N PHE A 160 -0.19 -7.21 -1.37
CA PHE A 160 -1.09 -6.91 -2.47
C PHE A 160 -2.54 -7.31 -2.18
N ALA A 161 -2.76 -8.48 -1.58
CA ALA A 161 -4.11 -8.91 -1.20
C ALA A 161 -4.75 -7.94 -0.19
N LEU A 162 -4.02 -7.54 0.85
CA LEU A 162 -4.52 -6.62 1.88
C LEU A 162 -4.76 -5.21 1.34
N ILE A 163 -3.87 -4.70 0.48
CA ILE A 163 -4.06 -3.41 -0.22
C ILE A 163 -5.32 -3.48 -1.08
N GLY A 164 -5.52 -4.56 -1.84
CA GLY A 164 -6.70 -4.77 -2.66
C GLY A 164 -7.99 -4.75 -1.84
N VAL A 165 -8.02 -5.47 -0.71
CA VAL A 165 -9.15 -5.47 0.24
C VAL A 165 -9.42 -4.06 0.79
N ALA A 166 -8.38 -3.33 1.18
CA ALA A 166 -8.52 -1.97 1.70
C ALA A 166 -9.11 -1.01 0.65
N ILE A 167 -8.60 -1.04 -0.58
CA ILE A 167 -9.10 -0.22 -1.69
C ILE A 167 -10.56 -0.57 -1.98
N ALA A 168 -10.88 -1.85 -2.13
CA ALA A 168 -12.25 -2.30 -2.35
C ALA A 168 -13.20 -1.84 -1.23
N GLY A 169 -12.76 -1.91 0.02
CA GLY A 169 -13.50 -1.41 1.18
C GLY A 169 -13.77 0.09 1.12
N VAL A 170 -12.77 0.92 0.79
CA VAL A 170 -12.94 2.37 0.60
C VAL A 170 -13.98 2.65 -0.48
N LEU A 171 -13.85 2.00 -1.64
CA LEU A 171 -14.74 2.21 -2.78
C LEU A 171 -16.18 1.79 -2.47
N ALA A 172 -16.37 0.59 -1.90
CA ALA A 172 -17.68 0.09 -1.53
C ALA A 172 -18.38 1.02 -0.52
N LEU A 173 -17.68 1.45 0.53
CA LEU A 173 -18.22 2.38 1.52
C LEU A 173 -18.52 3.76 0.94
N ALA A 174 -17.68 4.26 0.03
CA ALA A 174 -17.92 5.52 -0.66
C ALA A 174 -19.19 5.46 -1.53
N VAL A 175 -19.40 4.37 -2.29
CA VAL A 175 -20.61 4.17 -3.10
C VAL A 175 -21.85 4.05 -2.22
N LEU A 176 -21.81 3.20 -1.20
CA LEU A 176 -22.93 2.98 -0.27
C LEU A 176 -23.32 4.27 0.48
N SER A 177 -22.36 5.16 0.74
CA SER A 177 -22.62 6.46 1.38
C SER A 177 -23.36 7.47 0.49
N ARG A 178 -23.43 7.23 -0.83
CA ARG A 178 -24.19 8.08 -1.78
C ARG A 178 -25.66 7.68 -1.91
N VAL A 179 -26.01 6.46 -1.52
CA VAL A 179 -27.39 5.96 -1.59
C VAL A 179 -28.22 6.61 -0.46
N PRO A 180 -29.29 7.37 -0.77
CA PRO A 180 -30.14 7.96 0.26
C PRO A 180 -30.72 6.87 1.15
N ARG A 181 -30.40 6.89 2.45
CA ARG A 181 -31.03 5.97 3.39
C ARG A 181 -32.48 6.38 3.60
N ARG A 182 -33.45 5.57 3.13
CA ARG A 182 -34.85 5.70 3.52
C ARG A 182 -34.92 5.70 5.05
N ARG A 183 -35.36 6.81 5.64
CA ARG A 183 -35.66 6.87 7.07
C ARG A 183 -36.75 5.82 7.32
N ARG A 184 -36.50 4.85 8.19
CA ARG A 184 -37.57 3.97 8.67
C ARG A 184 -38.57 4.86 9.41
N PRO A 185 -39.86 4.86 9.05
CA PRO A 185 -40.88 5.48 9.88
C PRO A 185 -40.87 4.75 11.23
N GLY A 186 -40.79 5.54 12.30
CA GLY A 186 -40.90 5.06 13.68
C GLY A 186 -42.35 4.80 14.05
#